data_AF-A0A5R9PXS9-F1
#
_entry.id   AF-A0A5R9PXS9-F1
#
_cell.length_a   1.000
_cell.length_b   1.000
_cell.length_c   1.000
_cell.angle_alpha   90.00
_cell.angle_beta   90.00
_cell.angle_gamma   90.00
#
_symmetry.space_group_name_H-M   'P 1'
#
loop_
_entity.id
_entity.type
_entity.pdbx_description
1 polymer ?
#
loop_
_entity_poly.entity_id
_entity_poly.type
_entity_poly.pdbx_seq_one_letter_code
_entity_poly.pdbx_strand_id
1 'polypeptide(L)'
;MPCLNTQLTAAKTHSKGKHALECDPDEAHILRDIFDAVIPGYHMNKRLWNTIILDSSIPQGEIERMIDNSFMLVVEKMPKKAQTSILLQLSL
;
A
#
# COMPACT_ATOMS: atom_id res chain seq x y z
N MET A 1 -11.12 -0.96 -15.34
CA MET A 1 -10.25 -1.44 -14.25
C MET A 1 -11.10 -1.76 -13.01
N PRO A 2 -11.90 -2.85 -13.02
CA PRO A 2 -12.82 -3.17 -11.92
C PRO A 2 -12.17 -3.95 -10.77
N CYS A 3 -11.00 -4.56 -11.00
CA CYS A 3 -10.35 -5.50 -10.08
C CYS A 3 -9.74 -4.81 -8.85
N LEU A 4 -9.07 -3.67 -9.04
CA LEU A 4 -8.54 -2.85 -7.94
C LEU A 4 -9.67 -2.26 -7.07
N ASN A 5 -10.78 -1.91 -7.71
CA ASN A 5 -11.99 -1.42 -7.06
C ASN A 5 -12.65 -2.47 -6.15
N THR A 6 -12.40 -3.76 -6.39
CA THR A 6 -12.99 -4.87 -5.63
C THR A 6 -12.23 -5.14 -4.32
N GLN A 7 -10.91 -4.97 -4.28
CA GLN A 7 -10.15 -4.99 -3.02
C GLN A 7 -10.36 -3.71 -2.20
N LEU A 8 -10.54 -2.56 -2.87
CA LEU A 8 -10.96 -1.32 -2.22
C LEU A 8 -12.35 -1.46 -1.58
N THR A 9 -13.30 -2.21 -2.16
CA THR A 9 -14.59 -2.48 -1.51
C THR A 9 -14.49 -3.35 -0.24
N ALA A 10 -13.43 -4.13 -0.04
CA ALA A 10 -13.20 -4.83 1.23
C ALA A 10 -12.61 -3.90 2.31
N ALA A 11 -11.80 -2.92 1.90
CA ALA A 11 -11.32 -1.84 2.78
C ALA A 11 -12.40 -0.78 3.10
N LYS A 12 -13.51 -0.73 2.35
CA LYS A 12 -14.69 0.10 2.64
C LYS A 12 -15.47 -0.33 3.89
N THR A 13 -15.05 -1.39 4.57
CA THR A 13 -15.62 -1.76 5.86
C THR A 13 -14.99 -0.89 6.94
N HIS A 14 -15.70 0.17 7.36
CA HIS A 14 -15.42 1.06 8.49
C HIS A 14 -14.91 0.32 9.75
N SER A 15 -13.62 0.04 9.79
CA SER A 15 -12.94 -0.51 10.96
C SER A 15 -11.66 0.27 11.12
N LYS A 16 -11.50 0.94 12.26
CA LYS A 16 -10.25 1.60 12.66
C LYS A 16 -9.14 0.53 12.68
N GLY A 17 -8.45 0.38 11.55
CA GLY A 17 -7.49 -0.68 11.30
C GLY A 17 -6.11 -0.11 10.99
N LYS A 18 -5.09 -0.76 11.53
CA LYS A 18 -3.68 -0.48 11.18
C LYS A 18 -3.29 -1.36 10.01
N HIS A 19 -2.85 -0.76 8.91
CA HIS A 19 -2.41 -1.49 7.72
C HIS A 19 -0.90 -1.33 7.55
N ALA A 20 -0.18 -2.44 7.39
CA ALA A 20 1.26 -2.41 7.13
C ALA A 20 1.52 -2.54 5.63
N LEU A 21 2.28 -1.61 5.05
CA LEU A 21 2.67 -1.61 3.65
C LEU A 21 4.19 -1.58 3.51
N GLU A 22 4.71 -2.29 2.52
CA GLU A 22 6.10 -2.16 2.07
C GLU A 22 6.19 -0.96 1.12
N CYS A 23 7.09 -0.03 1.41
CA CYS A 23 7.35 1.17 0.64
C CYS A 23 8.83 1.26 0.26
N ASP A 24 9.11 2.07 -0.76
CA ASP A 24 10.48 2.51 -1.01
C ASP A 24 11.02 3.24 0.24
N PRO A 25 12.27 3.02 0.65
CA PRO A 25 12.80 3.60 1.88
C PRO A 25 12.78 5.14 1.90
N ASP A 26 13.03 5.81 0.77
CA ASP A 26 13.02 7.27 0.72
C ASP A 26 11.57 7.80 0.80
N GLU A 27 10.64 7.14 0.10
CA GLU A 27 9.20 7.43 0.19
C GLU A 27 8.67 7.18 1.61
N ALA A 28 9.14 6.11 2.25
CA ALA A 28 8.71 5.74 3.60
C ALA A 28 9.07 6.80 4.63
N HIS A 29 10.22 7.49 4.46
CA HIS A 29 10.62 8.61 5.30
C HIS A 29 9.78 9.85 5.04
N ILE A 30 9.58 10.22 3.77
CA ILE A 30 8.77 11.38 3.39
C ILE A 30 7.32 11.26 3.91
N LEU A 31 6.72 10.07 3.79
CA LEU A 31 5.34 9.85 4.24
C LEU A 31 5.18 9.99 5.76
N ARG A 32 6.22 9.65 6.55
CA ARG A 32 6.22 9.85 8.00
C ARG A 32 6.38 11.32 8.39
N ASP A 33 7.07 12.11 7.57
CA ASP A 33 7.25 13.54 7.81
C ASP A 33 5.99 14.35 7.44
N ILE A 34 5.21 13.84 6.47
CA ILE A 34 3.98 14.50 6.00
C ILE A 34 2.76 14.12 6.84
N PHE A 35 2.64 12.85 7.26
CA PHE A 35 1.44 12.34 7.91
C PHE A 35 1.76 11.70 9.28
N ASP A 36 1.22 12.30 10.35
CA ASP A 36 1.33 11.78 11.72
C ASP A 36 0.73 10.36 11.87
N ALA A 37 -0.25 10.02 11.01
CA ALA A 37 -0.88 8.71 10.96
C ALA A 37 -0.02 7.61 10.30
N VAL A 38 1.15 7.96 9.75
CA VAL A 38 2.11 7.01 9.18
C VAL A 38 3.23 6.79 10.20
N ILE A 39 3.22 5.61 10.83
CA ILE A 39 4.20 5.24 11.85
C ILE A 39 5.14 4.13 11.32
N PRO A 40 6.39 4.03 11.82
CA PRO A 40 7.29 2.94 11.46
C PRO A 40 6.69 1.57 11.82
N GLY A 41 6.94 0.56 10.98
CA GLY A 41 6.42 -0.81 11.16
C GLY A 41 6.70 -1.40 12.56
N TYR A 42 5.64 -1.89 13.22
CA TYR A 42 5.68 -2.31 14.63
C TYR A 42 6.50 -3.60 14.90
N HIS A 43 6.75 -4.44 13.89
CA HIS A 43 7.58 -5.65 14.02
C HIS A 43 8.47 -5.95 12.80
N MET A 44 8.61 -4.99 11.88
CA MET A 44 9.30 -5.17 10.60
C MET A 44 10.51 -4.23 10.47
N ASN A 45 11.30 -4.37 9.40
CA ASN A 45 12.39 -3.45 9.11
C ASN A 45 11.82 -2.04 8.90
N LYS A 46 12.03 -1.17 9.89
CA LYS A 46 11.52 0.21 9.94
C LYS A 46 12.04 1.10 8.82
N ARG A 47 13.01 0.65 8.01
CA ARG A 47 13.42 1.35 6.79
C ARG A 47 12.43 1.15 5.62
N LEU A 48 11.76 0.01 5.56
CA LEU A 48 10.96 -0.40 4.39
C LEU A 48 9.46 -0.47 4.69
N TRP A 49 9.09 -0.60 5.96
CA TRP A 49 7.69 -0.86 6.34
C TRP A 49 7.08 0.31 7.10
N ASN A 50 5.91 0.73 6.62
CA ASN A 50 5.07 1.74 7.26
C ASN A 50 3.78 1.10 7.76
N THR A 51 3.33 1.52 8.93
CA THR A 51 1.97 1.24 9.42
C THR A 51 1.14 2.49 9.26
N ILE A 52 0.06 2.37 8.50
CA ILE A 52 -0.89 3.45 8.25
C ILE A 52 -2.07 3.28 9.20
N ILE A 53 -2.40 4.35 9.92
CA ILE A 53 -3.58 4.43 10.75
C ILE A 53 -4.71 5.00 9.90
N LEU A 54 -5.77 4.21 9.67
CA LEU A 54 -6.96 4.67 8.93
C LEU A 54 -7.93 5.42 9.86
N ASP A 55 -7.54 6.62 10.27
CA ASP A 55 -8.34 7.52 11.12
C ASP A 55 -9.01 8.67 10.33
N SER A 56 -8.90 8.66 9.00
CA SER A 56 -9.34 9.71 8.07
C SER A 56 -8.46 10.98 8.03
N SER A 57 -7.27 10.97 8.66
CA SER A 57 -6.30 12.06 8.54
C SER A 57 -5.55 12.07 7.19
N ILE A 58 -5.45 10.92 6.54
CA ILE A 58 -4.82 10.76 5.23
C ILE A 58 -5.91 10.75 4.15
N PRO A 59 -5.78 11.58 3.09
CA PRO A 59 -6.73 11.57 1.98
C PRO A 59 -6.84 10.18 1.34
N GLN A 60 -8.06 9.79 0.96
CA GLN A 60 -8.30 8.46 0.37
C GLN A 60 -7.43 8.20 -0.88
N GLY A 61 -7.28 9.20 -1.77
CA GLY A 61 -6.44 9.05 -2.96
C GLY A 61 -4.96 8.82 -2.63
N GLU A 62 -4.49 9.33 -1.49
CA GLU A 62 -3.13 9.08 -1.02
C GLU A 62 -2.98 7.65 -0.51
N ILE A 63 -3.97 7.14 0.24
CA ILE A 63 -4.01 5.74 0.68
C ILE A 63 -4.02 4.80 -0.53
N GLU A 64 -4.82 5.10 -1.55
CA GLU A 64 -4.86 4.35 -2.82
C GLU A 64 -3.49 4.32 -3.50
N ARG A 65 -2.82 5.48 -3.61
CA ARG A 65 -1.47 5.58 -4.16
C ARG A 65 -0.44 4.76 -3.38
N MET A 66 -0.48 4.81 -2.05
CA MET A 66 0.42 4.04 -1.19
C MET A 66 0.22 2.52 -1.38
N ILE A 67 -1.03 2.08 -1.56
CA ILE A 67 -1.36 0.67 -1.84
C ILE A 67 -0.83 0.27 -3.22
N ASP A 68 -1.04 1.09 -4.24
CA ASP A 68 -0.57 0.83 -5.61
C ASP A 68 0.96 0.70 -5.67
N ASN A 69 1.69 1.62 -5.01
CA ASN A 69 3.15 1.56 -4.93
C ASN A 69 3.61 0.27 -4.22
N SER A 70 2.97 -0.10 -3.12
CA SER A 70 3.30 -1.34 -2.40
C SER A 70 3.08 -2.58 -3.26
N PHE A 71 1.97 -2.61 -4.02
CA PHE A 71 1.69 -3.69 -4.94
C PHE A 71 2.72 -3.79 -6.07
N MET A 72 3.10 -2.66 -6.68
CA MET A 72 4.11 -2.62 -7.73
C MET A 72 5.47 -3.14 -7.24
N LEU A 73 5.91 -2.75 -6.04
CA LEU A 73 7.16 -3.24 -5.44
C LEU A 73 7.16 -4.76 -5.24
N VAL A 74 6.01 -5.34 -4.85
CA VAL A 74 5.87 -6.80 -4.73
C VAL A 74 5.95 -7.45 -6.11
N VAL A 75 5.22 -6.93 -7.10
CA VAL A 75 5.21 -7.47 -8.46
C VAL A 75 6.61 -7.43 -9.08
N GLU A 76 7.36 -6.33 -8.91
CA GLU A 76 8.73 -6.20 -9.43
C GLU A 76 9.68 -7.27 -8.88
N LYS A 77 9.48 -7.72 -7.64
CA LYS A 77 10.27 -8.80 -7.03
C LYS A 77 9.90 -10.20 -7.51
N MET A 78 8.79 -10.36 -8.22
CA MET A 78 8.34 -11.67 -8.72
C MET A 78 9.07 -12.07 -10.01
N PRO A 79 9.16 -13.38 -10.33
CA PRO A 79 9.67 -13.82 -11.63
C PRO A 79 8.82 -13.27 -12.79
N LYS A 80 9.45 -12.94 -13.93
CA LYS A 80 8.76 -12.33 -15.10
C LYS A 80 7.51 -13.08 -15.54
N LYS A 81 7.52 -14.42 -15.48
CA LYS A 81 6.36 -15.26 -15.82
C LYS A 81 5.14 -14.97 -14.93
N ALA A 82 5.36 -14.76 -13.63
CA ALA A 82 4.31 -14.42 -12.69
C ALA A 82 3.86 -12.95 -12.84
N GLN A 83 4.80 -12.03 -13.09
CA GLN A 83 4.48 -10.63 -13.40
C GLN A 83 3.53 -10.52 -14.59
N THR A 84 3.84 -11.18 -15.71
CA THR A 84 3.02 -11.15 -16.92
C THR A 84 1.61 -11.68 -16.66
N SER A 85 1.47 -12.75 -15.88
CA SER A 85 0.16 -13.31 -15.51
C SER A 85 -0.68 -12.32 -14.70
N ILE A 86 -0.07 -11.66 -13.72
CA ILE A 86 -0.74 -10.69 -12.84
C ILE A 86 -1.13 -9.42 -13.63
N LEU A 87 -0.24 -8.90 -14.47
CA LEU A 87 -0.50 -7.72 -15.30
C LEU A 87 -1.60 -7.98 -16.35
N LEU A 88 -1.68 -9.19 -16.90
CA LEU A 88 -2.78 -9.61 -17.78
C LEU A 88 -4.13 -9.65 -17.05
N GLN A 89 -4.16 -10.09 -15.80
CA GLN A 89 -5.39 -10.12 -14.99
C GLN A 89 -5.87 -8.73 -14.54
N LEU A 90 -4.97 -7.75 -14.45
CA LEU A 90 -5.33 -6.37 -14.10
C LEU A 90 -5.80 -5.55 -15.30
N SER A 91 -5.38 -5.93 -16.52
CA SER A 91 -5.75 -5.26 -17.77
C SER A 91 -7.07 -5.75 -18.39
N LEU A 92 -7.67 -6.81 -17.83
CA LEU A 92 -8.98 -7.37 -18.18
C LEU A 92 -10.03 -6.99 -17.12
#